data_AF-A0A4Q6B6H4-F1
#
_entry.id   AF-A0A4Q6B6H4-F1
#
_cell.length_a   1.000
_cell.length_b   1.000
_cell.length_c   1.000
_cell.angle_alpha   90.00
_cell.angle_beta   90.00
_cell.angle_gamma   90.00
#
_symmetry.space_group_name_H-M   'P 1'
#
loop_
_entity.id
_entity.type
_entity.pdbx_description
1 polymer ?
#
loop_
_entity_poly.entity_id
_entity_poly.type
_entity_poly.pdbx_seq_one_letter_code
_entity_poly.pdbx_strand_id
1 'polypeptide(L)'
;MLHQDHRPRGLAIASLTSANAEFNRWLRENCHSQITDALGQIWTCKATVQILPDPVNLHAAIHRLSFDIKTEISRKILLDLGILDMSKDQRLLSLMDNSIISVLYQRPAFDSDSAEKIRTQAAEDLVKIRARMKKVDLSQMYKNQMGRWVDRQFHMAYPPIVSAQIKINLEV
;
A
#
# COMPACT_ATOMS: atom_id res chain seq x y z
N MET A 1 46.03 23.07 28.45
CA MET A 1 45.39 21.75 28.66
C MET A 1 43.94 21.88 28.23
N LEU A 2 43.57 21.29 27.10
CA LEU A 2 42.22 21.37 26.52
C LEU A 2 41.38 20.19 27.02
N HIS A 3 40.33 20.47 27.78
CA HIS A 3 39.28 19.50 28.07
C HIS A 3 38.50 19.23 26.78
N GLN A 4 38.69 18.04 26.20
CA GLN A 4 37.84 17.56 25.12
C GLN A 4 36.51 17.09 25.71
N ASP A 5 35.44 17.77 25.32
CA ASP A 5 34.05 17.33 25.43
C ASP A 5 33.91 15.90 24.88
N HIS A 6 33.72 14.92 25.76
CA HIS A 6 33.22 13.59 25.40
C HIS A 6 31.70 13.60 25.43
N ARG A 7 31.09 14.27 24.44
CA ARG A 7 29.71 13.93 24.06
C ARG A 7 29.78 12.63 23.25
N PRO A 8 28.98 11.60 23.58
CA PRO A 8 28.92 10.42 22.73
C PRO A 8 28.45 10.87 21.34
N ARG A 9 29.30 10.63 20.33
CA ARG A 9 28.96 10.76 18.92
C ARG A 9 27.71 9.93 18.69
N GLY A 10 26.64 10.57 18.21
CA GLY A 10 25.36 9.93 17.96
C GLY A 10 25.55 8.62 17.20
N LEU A 11 25.18 7.52 17.86
CA LEU A 11 25.19 6.19 17.27
C LEU A 11 24.18 6.18 16.11
N ALA A 12 24.77 6.12 14.93
CA ALA A 12 24.22 5.93 13.61
C ALA A 12 22.71 5.64 13.57
N ILE A 13 21.99 6.62 13.02
CA ILE A 13 20.83 6.38 12.17
C ILE A 13 21.37 5.64 10.91
N ALA A 14 21.80 4.38 11.10
CA ALA A 14 21.60 3.29 10.15
C ALA A 14 20.12 2.85 10.21
N SER A 15 19.25 3.80 10.56
CA SER A 15 18.06 4.23 9.83
C SER A 15 17.13 3.10 9.47
N LEU A 16 15.98 3.05 10.12
CA LEU A 16 14.79 2.29 9.71
C LEU A 16 14.54 2.33 8.18
N THR A 17 14.97 3.38 7.48
CA THR A 17 14.94 3.48 6.02
C THR A 17 15.77 2.39 5.32
N SER A 18 16.97 2.06 5.83
CA SER A 18 17.83 1.00 5.30
C SER A 18 17.21 -0.38 5.54
N ALA A 19 16.70 -0.63 6.75
CA ALA A 19 15.98 -1.86 7.08
C ALA A 19 14.72 -2.05 6.22
N ASN A 20 13.96 -0.98 5.96
CA ASN A 20 12.81 -1.02 5.06
C ASN A 20 13.22 -1.25 3.59
N ALA A 21 14.35 -0.67 3.14
CA ALA A 21 14.86 -0.90 1.80
C ALA A 21 15.27 -2.37 1.60
N GLU A 22 15.96 -2.97 2.58
CA GLU A 22 16.31 -4.39 2.58
C GLU A 22 15.07 -5.28 2.62
N PHE A 23 14.06 -4.92 3.42
CA PHE A 23 12.81 -5.66 3.49
C PHE A 23 12.04 -5.64 2.17
N ASN A 24 11.96 -4.48 1.50
CA ASN A 24 11.35 -4.37 0.17
C ASN A 24 12.17 -5.04 -0.93
N ARG A 25 13.50 -5.09 -0.78
CA ARG A 25 14.36 -5.89 -1.65
C ARG A 25 14.04 -7.37 -1.51
N TRP A 26 13.97 -7.88 -0.29
CA TRP A 26 13.57 -9.25 0.00
C TRP A 26 12.19 -9.59 -0.60
N LEU A 27 11.21 -8.68 -0.47
CA LEU A 27 9.90 -8.87 -1.11
C LEU A 27 9.98 -9.00 -2.63
N ARG A 28 10.80 -8.20 -3.30
CA ARG A 28 10.99 -8.29 -4.76
C ARG A 28 11.66 -9.59 -5.16
N GLU A 29 12.72 -9.99 -4.46
CA GLU A 29 13.47 -11.21 -4.71
C GLU A 29 12.61 -12.47 -4.53
N ASN A 30 11.63 -12.43 -3.63
CA ASN A 30 10.69 -13.54 -3.37
C ASN A 30 9.36 -13.40 -4.13
N CYS A 31 9.33 -12.58 -5.19
CA CYS A 31 8.15 -12.34 -6.03
C CYS A 31 6.90 -11.89 -5.23
N HIS A 32 7.09 -11.21 -4.11
CA HIS A 32 6.04 -10.71 -3.22
C HIS A 32 5.59 -9.26 -3.51
N SER A 33 6.33 -8.54 -4.35
CA SER A 33 6.07 -7.14 -4.68
C SER A 33 4.89 -6.91 -5.63
N GLN A 34 4.31 -7.97 -6.19
CA GLN A 34 3.18 -7.89 -7.11
C GLN A 34 2.02 -8.77 -6.64
N ILE A 35 0.80 -8.29 -6.86
CA ILE A 35 -0.45 -8.94 -6.51
C ILE A 35 -1.39 -8.79 -7.70
N THR A 36 -1.94 -9.89 -8.20
CA THR A 36 -2.97 -9.86 -9.26
C THR A 36 -4.34 -9.97 -8.63
N ASP A 37 -5.28 -9.12 -9.06
CA ASP A 37 -6.66 -9.18 -8.60
C ASP A 37 -7.55 -10.11 -9.44
N ALA A 38 -8.84 -10.16 -9.09
CA ALA A 38 -9.85 -10.97 -9.76
C ALA A 38 -10.06 -10.59 -11.24
N LEU A 39 -9.72 -9.36 -11.63
CA LEU A 39 -9.88 -8.85 -12.99
C LEU A 39 -8.58 -8.98 -13.81
N GLY A 40 -7.54 -9.58 -13.24
CA GLY A 40 -6.24 -9.77 -13.90
C GLY A 40 -5.32 -8.55 -13.83
N GLN A 41 -5.71 -7.49 -13.11
CA GLN A 41 -4.90 -6.27 -12.99
C GLN A 41 -3.76 -6.47 -11.96
N ILE A 42 -2.59 -5.94 -12.29
CA ILE A 42 -1.39 -6.05 -11.45
C ILE A 42 -1.30 -4.86 -10.51
N TRP A 43 -1.18 -5.17 -9.22
CA TRP A 43 -0.95 -4.24 -8.14
C TRP A 43 0.48 -4.37 -7.62
N THR A 44 1.12 -3.24 -7.37
CA THR A 44 2.44 -3.16 -6.74
C THR A 44 2.28 -3.06 -5.23
N CYS A 45 3.01 -3.88 -4.48
CA CYS A 45 3.03 -3.87 -3.03
C CYS A 45 4.38 -3.36 -2.52
N LYS A 46 4.32 -2.42 -1.56
CA LYS A 46 5.46 -1.98 -0.76
C LYS A 46 5.15 -2.26 0.71
N ALA A 47 6.13 -2.74 1.46
CA ALA A 47 5.95 -2.96 2.89
C ALA A 47 6.82 -2.03 3.72
N THR A 48 6.31 -1.65 4.89
CA THR A 48 7.01 -0.83 5.87
C THR A 48 6.93 -1.54 7.21
N VAL A 49 8.08 -1.71 7.86
CA VAL A 49 8.20 -2.18 9.23
C VAL A 49 8.40 -0.95 10.12
N GLN A 50 7.53 -0.79 11.11
CA GLN A 50 7.67 0.20 12.17
C GLN A 50 7.99 -0.52 13.48
N ILE A 51 8.90 0.06 14.26
CA ILE A 51 9.22 -0.40 15.61
C ILE A 51 8.59 0.63 16.57
N LEU A 52 7.74 0.14 17.45
CA LEU A 52 7.01 0.91 18.45
C LEU A 52 7.56 0.56 19.84
N PRO A 53 7.63 1.53 20.76
CA PRO A 53 7.97 1.25 22.15
C PRO A 53 6.84 0.45 22.80
N ASP A 54 7.20 -0.57 23.59
CA ASP A 54 6.24 -1.28 24.42
C ASP A 54 5.86 -0.40 25.64
N PRO A 55 4.55 -0.18 25.89
CA PRO A 55 4.10 0.61 27.04
C PRO A 55 4.37 -0.04 28.41
N VAL A 56 4.62 -1.36 28.46
CA VAL A 56 4.81 -2.15 29.68
C VAL A 56 6.28 -2.53 29.89
N ASN A 57 7.01 -2.85 28.82
CA ASN A 57 8.41 -3.28 28.90
C ASN A 57 9.35 -2.43 28.04
N LEU A 58 10.10 -1.52 28.65
CA LEU A 58 11.05 -0.63 27.96
C LEU A 58 12.16 -1.35 27.17
N HIS A 59 12.36 -2.66 27.39
CA HIS A 59 13.34 -3.48 26.67
C HIS A 59 12.72 -4.33 25.54
N ALA A 60 11.40 -4.35 25.40
CA ALA A 60 10.72 -5.06 24.33
C ALA A 60 10.44 -4.13 23.13
N ALA A 61 10.57 -4.68 21.93
CA ALA A 61 10.27 -3.99 20.69
C ALA A 61 8.95 -4.53 20.10
N ILE A 62 7.95 -3.65 19.97
CA ILE A 62 6.71 -4.01 19.30
C ILE A 62 6.85 -3.69 17.81
N HIS A 63 6.55 -4.64 16.95
CA HIS A 63 6.61 -4.44 15.51
C HIS A 63 5.22 -4.18 14.92
N ARG A 64 5.15 -3.29 13.93
CA ARG A 64 3.96 -3.07 13.11
C ARG A 64 4.33 -3.16 11.64
N LEU A 65 3.65 -4.07 10.94
CA LEU A 65 3.77 -4.25 9.49
C LEU A 65 2.66 -3.47 8.78
N SER A 66 3.05 -2.68 7.78
CA SER A 66 2.13 -1.99 6.88
C SER A 66 2.44 -2.37 5.44
N PHE A 67 1.42 -2.60 4.63
CA PHE A 67 1.52 -2.92 3.21
C PHE A 67 0.73 -1.89 2.42
N ASP A 68 1.45 -1.11 1.63
CA ASP A 68 0.90 -0.13 0.70
C ASP A 68 0.79 -0.79 -0.68
N ILE A 69 -0.44 -1.05 -1.11
CA ILE A 69 -0.77 -1.78 -2.33
C ILE A 69 -1.38 -0.79 -3.31
N LYS A 70 -0.76 -0.64 -4.48
CA LYS A 70 -1.08 0.40 -5.45
C LYS A 70 -1.27 -0.18 -6.83
N THR A 71 -2.27 0.30 -7.56
CA THR A 71 -2.39 0.08 -9.00
C THR A 71 -2.61 1.41 -9.70
N GLU A 72 -2.06 1.51 -10.89
CA GLU A 72 -2.38 2.58 -11.82
C GLU A 72 -3.53 2.11 -12.71
N ILE A 73 -4.58 2.92 -12.78
CA ILE A 73 -5.68 2.75 -13.71
C ILE A 73 -5.35 3.58 -14.94
N SER A 74 -5.12 2.89 -16.04
CA SER A 74 -5.02 3.50 -17.36
C SER A 74 -6.34 3.41 -18.11
N ARG A 75 -6.47 4.25 -19.14
CA ARG A 75 -7.59 4.20 -20.10
C ARG A 75 -7.80 2.80 -20.69
N LYS A 76 -6.69 2.13 -21.02
CA LYS A 76 -6.71 0.76 -21.55
C LYS A 76 -7.39 -0.19 -20.56
N ILE A 77 -7.01 -0.14 -19.29
CA ILE A 77 -7.60 -0.99 -18.24
C ILE A 77 -9.12 -0.74 -18.13
N LEU A 78 -9.55 0.52 -18.13
CA LEU A 78 -10.97 0.84 -18.02
C LEU A 78 -11.80 0.35 -19.21
N LEU A 79 -11.22 0.35 -20.41
CA LEU A 79 -11.83 -0.21 -21.62
C LEU A 79 -11.86 -1.74 -21.56
N ASP A 80 -10.74 -2.37 -21.22
CA ASP A 80 -10.60 -3.83 -21.13
C ASP A 80 -11.57 -4.42 -20.09
N LEU A 81 -11.83 -3.69 -19.00
CA LEU A 81 -12.78 -4.06 -17.96
C LEU A 81 -14.25 -3.69 -18.29
N GLY A 82 -14.51 -3.08 -19.44
CA GLY A 82 -15.86 -2.64 -19.83
C GLY A 82 -16.45 -1.55 -18.93
N ILE A 83 -15.61 -0.82 -18.20
CA ILE A 83 -16.03 0.30 -17.35
C ILE A 83 -16.31 1.54 -18.18
N LEU A 84 -15.52 1.75 -19.25
CA LEU A 84 -15.73 2.77 -20.26
C LEU A 84 -15.98 2.13 -21.61
N ASP A 85 -16.73 2.84 -22.46
CA ASP A 85 -17.03 2.46 -23.83
C ASP A 85 -16.36 3.45 -24.80
N MET A 86 -15.50 2.97 -25.68
CA MET A 86 -14.75 3.81 -26.64
C MET A 86 -15.68 4.71 -27.47
N SER A 87 -16.86 4.21 -27.84
CA SER A 87 -17.80 4.92 -28.71
C SER A 87 -18.60 5.99 -27.98
N LYS A 88 -18.88 5.79 -26.68
CA LYS A 88 -19.72 6.68 -25.86
C LYS A 88 -18.89 7.68 -25.06
N ASP A 89 -17.71 7.26 -24.62
CA ASP A 89 -16.88 7.98 -23.67
C ASP A 89 -15.63 8.60 -24.32
N GLN A 90 -15.62 8.75 -25.64
CA GLN A 90 -14.46 9.23 -26.42
C GLN A 90 -13.88 10.55 -25.86
N ARG A 91 -14.75 11.50 -25.52
CA ARG A 91 -14.34 12.78 -24.94
C ARG A 91 -13.70 12.60 -23.57
N LEU A 92 -14.26 11.75 -22.71
CA LEU A 92 -13.69 11.44 -21.40
C LEU A 92 -12.31 10.78 -21.54
N LEU A 93 -12.19 9.80 -22.44
CA LEU A 93 -10.94 9.09 -22.74
C LEU A 93 -9.84 10.01 -23.31
N SER A 94 -10.21 11.08 -24.02
CA SER A 94 -9.23 12.08 -24.51
C SER A 94 -8.66 12.97 -23.41
N LEU A 95 -9.43 13.19 -22.34
CA LEU A 95 -9.08 14.11 -21.26
C LEU A 95 -8.47 13.39 -20.05
N MET A 96 -8.74 12.09 -19.92
CA MET A 96 -8.35 11.32 -18.73
C MET A 96 -6.87 10.98 -18.72
N ASP A 97 -6.20 11.37 -17.64
CA ASP A 97 -4.87 10.91 -17.26
C ASP A 97 -4.96 9.61 -16.44
N ASN A 98 -3.81 9.00 -16.20
CA ASN A 98 -3.78 7.78 -15.41
C ASN A 98 -4.04 8.10 -13.94
N SER A 99 -4.93 7.34 -13.30
CA SER A 99 -5.33 7.53 -11.91
C SER A 99 -4.79 6.40 -11.04
N ILE A 100 -4.23 6.73 -9.88
CA ILE A 100 -3.71 5.73 -8.94
C ILE A 100 -4.78 5.35 -7.91
N ILE A 101 -5.03 4.05 -7.74
CA ILE A 101 -5.69 3.51 -6.54
C ILE A 101 -4.61 3.03 -5.57
N SER A 102 -4.76 3.40 -4.30
CA SER A 102 -3.88 2.98 -3.21
C SER A 102 -4.74 2.41 -2.10
N VAL A 103 -4.35 1.24 -1.59
CA VAL A 103 -4.95 0.57 -0.44
C VAL A 103 -3.85 0.30 0.56
N LEU A 104 -4.05 0.79 1.79
CA LEU A 104 -3.14 0.54 2.89
C LEU A 104 -3.72 -0.56 3.77
N TYR A 105 -2.99 -1.66 3.89
CA TYR A 105 -3.25 -2.68 4.90
C TYR A 105 -2.27 -2.49 6.05
N GLN A 106 -2.77 -2.48 7.28
CA GLN A 106 -1.93 -2.40 8.47
C GLN A 106 -2.27 -3.58 9.38
N ARG A 107 -1.26 -4.38 9.69
CA ARG A 107 -1.37 -5.46 10.65
C ARG A 107 -1.47 -4.88 12.07
N PRO A 108 -2.25 -5.50 12.97
CA PRO A 108 -2.10 -5.27 14.40
C PRO A 108 -0.64 -5.39 14.84
N ALA A 109 -0.27 -4.60 15.85
CA ALA A 109 1.08 -4.62 16.38
C ALA A 109 1.35 -5.98 17.07
N PHE A 110 2.57 -6.50 16.97
CA PHE A 110 2.94 -7.80 17.51
C PHE A 110 4.38 -7.80 17.99
N ASP A 111 4.67 -8.66 18.96
CA ASP A 111 6.00 -8.82 19.52
C ASP A 111 6.81 -9.76 18.65
N SER A 112 8.08 -9.40 18.41
CA SER A 112 9.01 -10.27 17.71
C SER A 112 10.43 -10.00 18.17
N ASP A 113 11.19 -11.07 18.36
CA ASP A 113 12.60 -11.08 18.74
C ASP A 113 13.53 -11.31 17.53
N SER A 114 12.97 -11.66 16.36
CA SER A 114 13.73 -12.04 15.18
C SER A 114 13.19 -11.40 13.89
N ALA A 115 14.10 -10.96 13.03
CA ALA A 115 13.78 -10.48 11.68
C ALA A 115 13.17 -11.58 10.79
N GLU A 116 13.53 -12.85 11.04
CA GLU A 116 12.98 -13.98 10.30
C GLU A 116 11.49 -14.17 10.59
N LYS A 117 11.09 -14.08 11.86
CA LYS A 117 9.67 -14.13 12.25
C LYS A 117 8.86 -13.01 11.59
N ILE A 118 9.42 -11.81 11.49
CA ILE A 118 8.79 -10.68 10.79
C ILE A 118 8.58 -10.98 9.31
N ARG A 119 9.58 -11.58 8.64
CA ARG A 119 9.48 -11.98 7.22
C ARG A 119 8.45 -13.08 7.01
N THR A 120 8.45 -14.11 7.86
CA THR A 120 7.46 -15.19 7.82
C THR A 120 6.05 -14.63 7.97
N GLN A 121 5.84 -13.75 8.96
CA GLN A 121 4.54 -13.15 9.18
C GLN A 121 4.08 -12.29 8.00
N ALA A 122 5.01 -11.56 7.37
CA ALA A 122 4.70 -10.78 6.19
C ALA A 122 4.36 -11.65 4.98
N ALA A 123 5.05 -12.77 4.78
CA ALA A 123 4.73 -13.73 3.72
C ALA A 123 3.32 -14.30 3.90
N GLU A 124 2.96 -14.69 5.12
CA GLU A 124 1.61 -15.19 5.44
C GLU A 124 0.53 -14.16 5.15
N ASP A 125 0.73 -12.91 5.56
CA ASP A 125 -0.23 -11.83 5.31
C ASP A 125 -0.38 -11.55 3.82
N LEU A 126 0.73 -11.56 3.07
CA LEU A 126 0.70 -11.38 1.62
C LEU A 126 0.00 -12.52 0.90
N VAL A 127 0.13 -13.77 1.37
CA VAL A 127 -0.65 -14.91 0.85
C VAL A 127 -2.14 -14.67 1.06
N LYS A 128 -2.55 -14.24 2.25
CA LYS A 128 -3.97 -13.93 2.57
C LYS A 128 -4.49 -12.78 1.70
N ILE A 129 -3.73 -11.70 1.58
CA ILE A 129 -4.08 -10.53 0.75
C ILE A 129 -4.24 -10.97 -0.71
N ARG A 130 -3.32 -11.75 -1.26
CA ARG A 130 -3.41 -12.28 -2.64
C ARG A 130 -4.66 -13.12 -2.84
N ALA A 131 -4.94 -14.03 -1.91
CA ALA A 131 -6.13 -14.87 -1.99
C ALA A 131 -7.41 -14.04 -1.98
N ARG A 132 -7.44 -12.93 -1.24
CA ARG A 132 -8.60 -12.02 -1.17
C ARG A 132 -8.73 -11.15 -2.42
N MET A 133 -7.63 -10.56 -2.89
CA MET A 133 -7.61 -9.75 -4.11
C MET A 133 -8.07 -10.53 -5.35
N LYS A 134 -7.76 -11.84 -5.42
CA LYS A 134 -8.25 -12.73 -6.49
C LYS A 134 -9.74 -13.07 -6.43
N LYS A 135 -10.42 -12.81 -5.31
CA LYS A 135 -11.83 -13.18 -5.09
C LYS A 135 -12.77 -11.99 -5.08
N VAL A 136 -12.29 -10.82 -4.69
CA VAL A 136 -13.12 -9.62 -4.56
C VAL A 136 -13.33 -8.98 -5.93
N ASP A 137 -14.59 -8.70 -6.28
CA ASP A 137 -14.90 -7.86 -7.43
C ASP A 137 -14.55 -6.40 -7.11
N LEU A 138 -13.56 -5.88 -7.83
CA LEU A 138 -13.05 -4.52 -7.68
C LEU A 138 -13.67 -3.54 -8.69
N SER A 139 -14.59 -3.99 -9.56
CA SER A 139 -15.23 -3.16 -10.59
C SER A 139 -15.86 -1.89 -10.02
N GLN A 140 -16.53 -1.99 -8.87
CA GLN A 140 -17.14 -0.83 -8.22
C GLN A 140 -16.09 0.18 -7.73
N MET A 141 -14.95 -0.30 -7.25
CA MET A 141 -13.86 0.56 -6.79
C MET A 141 -13.24 1.33 -7.96
N TYR A 142 -13.05 0.70 -9.11
CA TYR A 142 -12.60 1.38 -10.34
C TYR A 142 -13.60 2.45 -10.80
N LYS A 143 -14.90 2.12 -10.83
CA LYS A 143 -15.97 3.09 -11.14
C LYS A 143 -15.97 4.29 -10.18
N ASN A 144 -15.83 4.04 -8.89
CA ASN A 144 -15.77 5.10 -7.88
C ASN A 144 -14.55 6.00 -8.07
N GLN A 145 -13.38 5.42 -8.40
CA GLN A 145 -12.18 6.21 -8.64
C GLN A 145 -12.32 7.08 -9.89
N MET A 146 -12.98 6.58 -10.93
CA MET A 146 -13.31 7.34 -12.13
C MET A 146 -14.28 8.49 -11.82
N GLY A 147 -15.34 8.24 -11.04
CA GLY A 147 -16.24 9.29 -10.56
C GLY A 147 -15.49 10.41 -9.83
N ARG A 148 -14.62 10.04 -8.87
CA ARG A 148 -13.75 11.00 -8.16
C ARG A 148 -12.80 11.78 -9.08
N TRP A 149 -12.37 11.20 -10.19
CA TRP A 149 -11.56 11.90 -11.18
C TRP A 149 -12.38 12.95 -11.92
N VAL A 150 -13.57 12.55 -12.40
CA VAL A 150 -14.52 13.45 -13.09
C VAL A 150 -14.90 14.62 -12.17
N ASP A 151 -15.26 14.34 -10.92
CA ASP A 151 -15.63 15.36 -9.94
C ASP A 151 -14.51 16.39 -9.74
N ARG A 152 -13.25 15.92 -9.61
CA ARG A 152 -12.08 16.79 -9.42
C ARG A 152 -11.79 17.68 -10.63
N GLN A 153 -11.94 17.16 -11.85
CA GLN A 153 -11.63 17.92 -13.06
C GLN A 153 -12.73 18.92 -13.43
N PHE A 154 -13.99 18.53 -13.27
CA PHE A 154 -15.12 19.33 -13.75
C PHE A 154 -15.82 20.12 -12.63
N HIS A 155 -15.35 20.03 -11.39
CA HIS A 155 -15.91 20.75 -10.22
C HIS A 155 -17.44 20.58 -10.12
N MET A 156 -17.96 19.43 -10.56
CA MET A 156 -19.38 19.14 -10.45
C MET A 156 -19.67 18.86 -8.98
N ALA A 157 -20.51 19.71 -8.37
CA ALA A 157 -20.94 19.58 -6.99
C ALA A 157 -21.93 18.40 -6.85
N TYR A 158 -21.45 17.16 -6.92
CA TYR A 158 -22.07 16.05 -6.21
C TYR A 158 -21.55 16.04 -4.76
N PRO A 159 -22.36 15.60 -3.78
CA PRO A 159 -22.09 15.86 -2.37
C PRO A 159 -20.68 15.41 -1.98
N PRO A 160 -20.01 16.15 -1.08
CA PRO A 160 -18.59 15.97 -0.81
C PRO A 160 -18.32 14.53 -0.37
N ILE A 161 -17.75 13.73 -1.27
CA ILE A 161 -17.24 12.42 -0.91
C ILE A 161 -15.87 12.67 -0.29
N VAL A 162 -15.85 12.67 1.05
CA VAL A 162 -14.65 12.60 1.88
C VAL A 162 -13.68 11.62 1.21
N SER A 163 -12.41 11.99 1.11
CA SER A 163 -11.31 11.15 0.64
C SER A 163 -11.23 9.87 1.48
N ALA A 164 -12.15 8.94 1.23
CA ALA A 164 -12.18 7.68 1.91
C ALA A 164 -10.97 6.94 1.37
N GLN A 165 -9.96 6.77 2.23
CA GLN A 165 -9.19 5.54 2.26
C GLN A 165 -10.20 4.43 2.01
N ILE A 166 -10.17 3.86 0.80
CA ILE A 166 -11.09 2.78 0.47
C ILE A 166 -10.62 1.64 1.36
N LYS A 167 -11.30 1.50 2.50
CA LYS A 167 -11.05 0.46 3.47
C LYS A 167 -11.59 -0.80 2.81
N ILE A 168 -10.76 -1.45 2.01
CA ILE A 168 -10.99 -2.85 1.71
C ILE A 168 -10.92 -3.52 3.07
N ASN A 169 -12.06 -4.01 3.56
CA ASN A 169 -12.07 -4.84 4.74
C ASN A 169 -11.22 -6.06 4.39
N LEU A 170 -9.96 -6.00 4.78
CA LEU A 170 -9.01 -7.10 4.78
C LEU A 170 -9.00 -7.76 6.16
N GLU A 171 -10.03 -7.50 7.00
CA GLU A 171 -10.19 -8.08 8.33
C GLU A 171 -9.88 -9.58 8.27
N VAL A 172 -8.81 -9.92 9.01
CA VAL A 172 -8.33 -11.25 9.35
C VAL A 172 -8.88 -11.55 10.73
#